data_AF-A0A9D8SIB8-F1
#
_entry.id   AF-A0A9D8SIB8-F1
#
_cell.length_a   1.000
_cell.length_b   1.000
_cell.length_c   1.000
_cell.angle_alpha   90.00
_cell.angle_beta   90.00
_cell.angle_gamma   90.00
#
_symmetry.space_group_name_H-M   'P 1'
#
loop_
_entity.id
_entity.type
_entity.pdbx_description
1 polymer ?
#
loop_
_entity_poly.entity_id
_entity_poly.type
_entity_poly.pdbx_seq_one_letter_code
_entity_poly.pdbx_strand_id
1 'polypeptide(L)'
;DSNYKPKAPGMKYRHYAPKSAMYLLEGEAASCLPQCVENALNAGKRVGVLCSKSTAQALAQNDNASGNLLVASWGESLEELAANLFYLLRDFDRTMPDVIFAEGVSESGIGLAVMNRMRKAAGYQIVTLDDNELTVKNGEIPFFMLK
;
A
#
# COMPACT_ATOMS: atom_id res chain seq x y z
N ASP A 1 -23.21 14.72 -14.80
CA ASP A 1 -23.56 13.45 -15.47
C ASP A 1 -23.67 12.29 -14.50
N SER A 2 -24.89 11.93 -14.11
CA SER A 2 -25.17 11.04 -12.97
C SER A 2 -25.80 9.70 -13.37
N ASN A 3 -25.80 9.34 -14.66
CA ASN A 3 -26.60 8.23 -15.17
C ASN A 3 -25.78 7.12 -15.87
N TYR A 4 -24.66 6.70 -15.27
CA TYR A 4 -23.92 5.52 -15.71
C TYR A 4 -24.51 4.26 -15.05
N LYS A 5 -25.28 3.46 -15.80
CA LYS A 5 -25.71 2.12 -15.38
C LYS A 5 -24.58 1.10 -15.63
N PRO A 6 -23.98 0.53 -14.59
CA PRO A 6 -22.92 -0.47 -14.76
C PRO A 6 -23.45 -1.74 -15.45
N LYS A 7 -22.70 -2.28 -16.42
CA LYS A 7 -23.07 -3.50 -17.17
C LYS A 7 -22.99 -4.79 -16.33
N ALA A 8 -22.34 -4.73 -15.16
CA ALA A 8 -22.21 -5.84 -14.23
C ALA A 8 -22.15 -5.32 -12.78
N PRO A 9 -22.58 -6.13 -11.78
CA PRO A 9 -22.37 -5.83 -10.38
C PRO A 9 -20.86 -5.61 -10.12
N GLY A 10 -20.49 -4.48 -9.52
CA GLY A 10 -19.10 -4.09 -9.25
C GLY A 10 -18.52 -2.98 -10.13
N MET A 11 -19.16 -2.58 -11.23
CA MET A 11 -18.64 -1.48 -12.07
C MET A 11 -19.02 -0.06 -11.60
N LYS A 12 -19.80 0.08 -10.53
CA LYS A 12 -20.25 1.39 -10.02
C LYS A 12 -19.12 2.17 -9.31
N TYR A 13 -18.06 1.49 -8.88
CA TYR A 13 -16.90 2.11 -8.24
C TYR A 13 -15.63 1.71 -9.01
N ARG A 14 -15.24 2.53 -10.02
CA ARG A 14 -13.99 2.34 -10.79
C ARG A 14 -12.75 2.88 -10.06
N HIS A 15 -12.86 3.14 -8.76
CA HIS A 15 -11.77 3.66 -7.94
C HIS A 15 -10.99 2.47 -7.37
N TYR A 16 -10.07 1.92 -8.17
CA TYR A 16 -9.12 0.93 -7.66
C TYR A 16 -7.90 1.61 -7.04
N ALA A 17 -7.50 2.77 -7.56
CA ALA A 17 -6.39 3.53 -7.04
C ALA A 17 -6.86 4.55 -6.00
N PRO A 18 -6.22 4.60 -4.82
CA PRO A 18 -6.40 5.72 -3.91
C PRO A 18 -5.93 7.02 -4.59
N LYS A 19 -6.39 8.17 -4.09
CA LYS A 19 -5.99 9.48 -4.60
C LYS A 19 -4.50 9.77 -4.37
N SER A 20 -3.95 9.30 -3.26
CA SER A 20 -2.54 9.43 -2.90
C SER A 20 -1.69 8.43 -3.69
N ALA A 21 -0.44 8.78 -3.96
CA ALA A 21 0.50 7.85 -4.59
C ALA A 21 0.71 6.63 -3.68
N MET A 22 0.59 5.42 -4.24
CA MET A 22 0.75 4.17 -3.52
C MET A 22 1.89 3.36 -4.13
N TYR A 23 2.83 2.92 -3.29
CA TYR A 23 3.93 2.04 -3.66
C TYR A 23 3.71 0.66 -3.05
N LEU A 24 3.74 -0.38 -3.88
CA LEU A 24 3.57 -1.78 -3.46
C LEU A 24 4.92 -2.47 -3.38
N LEU A 25 5.34 -2.85 -2.17
CA LEU A 25 6.62 -3.52 -1.95
C LEU A 25 6.43 -5.03 -2.07
N GLU A 26 7.02 -5.64 -3.10
CA GLU A 26 6.86 -7.07 -3.42
C GLU A 26 8.13 -7.88 -3.11
N GLY A 27 7.93 -9.15 -2.77
CA GLY A 27 9.04 -10.08 -2.50
C GLY A 27 9.88 -9.62 -1.33
N GLU A 28 11.21 -9.65 -1.49
CA GLU A 28 12.16 -9.27 -0.43
C GLU A 28 12.02 -7.80 -0.01
N ALA A 29 11.60 -6.92 -0.91
CA ALA A 29 11.38 -5.50 -0.59
C ALA A 29 10.28 -5.28 0.45
N ALA A 30 9.33 -6.22 0.62
CA ALA A 30 8.30 -6.10 1.64
C ALA A 30 8.90 -5.97 3.06
N SER A 31 10.07 -6.60 3.29
CA SER A 31 10.80 -6.51 4.56
C SER A 31 11.39 -5.11 4.81
N CYS A 32 11.59 -4.31 3.76
CA CYS A 32 12.10 -2.94 3.84
C CYS A 32 11.00 -1.91 4.14
N LEU A 33 9.74 -2.33 4.27
CA LEU A 33 8.61 -1.42 4.49
C LEU A 33 8.81 -0.54 5.75
N PRO A 34 9.21 -1.07 6.92
CA PRO A 34 9.43 -0.21 8.10
C PRO A 34 10.44 0.90 7.85
N GLN A 35 11.54 0.60 7.14
CA GLN A 35 12.55 1.60 6.78
C GLN A 35 11.99 2.65 5.81
N CYS A 36 11.23 2.23 4.80
CA CYS A 36 10.61 3.16 3.86
C CYS A 36 9.63 4.12 4.56
N VAL A 37 8.89 3.60 5.55
CA VAL A 37 7.98 4.40 6.39
C VAL A 37 8.77 5.42 7.21
N GLU A 38 9.84 4.99 7.89
CA GLU A 38 10.67 5.89 8.68
C GLU A 38 11.30 7.00 7.82
N ASN A 39 11.90 6.64 6.69
CA ASN A 39 12.49 7.56 5.72
C ASN A 39 11.48 8.63 5.25
N ALA A 40 10.26 8.20 4.91
CA ALA A 40 9.21 9.11 4.48
C ALA A 40 8.72 10.03 5.63
N LEU A 41 8.60 9.51 6.85
CA LEU A 41 8.26 10.31 8.03
C LEU A 41 9.34 11.35 8.32
N ASN A 42 10.62 10.97 8.24
CA ASN A 42 11.78 11.87 8.40
C ASN A 42 11.83 12.94 7.31
N ALA A 43 11.36 12.63 6.10
CA ALA A 43 11.15 13.58 5.03
C ALA A 43 9.89 14.48 5.21
N GLY A 44 9.23 14.40 6.37
CA GLY A 44 8.08 15.22 6.71
C GLY A 44 6.77 14.82 6.02
N LYS A 45 6.69 13.60 5.47
CA LYS A 45 5.48 13.11 4.81
C LYS A 45 4.46 12.61 5.82
N ARG A 46 3.20 12.78 5.48
CA ARG A 46 2.10 12.01 6.06
C ARG A 46 2.00 10.68 5.32
N VAL A 47 2.26 9.59 6.04
CA VAL A 47 2.43 8.26 5.48
C VAL A 47 1.22 7.39 5.81
N GLY A 48 0.58 6.83 4.79
CA GLY A 48 -0.35 5.72 4.92
C GLY A 48 0.36 4.39 4.77
N VAL A 49 -0.04 3.38 5.55
CA VAL A 49 0.50 2.03 5.42
C VAL A 49 -0.64 1.03 5.34
N LEU A 50 -0.69 0.26 4.26
CA LEU A 50 -1.55 -0.91 4.13
C LEU A 50 -0.69 -2.15 4.43
N CYS A 51 -0.91 -2.80 5.57
CA CYS A 51 -0.04 -3.91 5.99
C CYS A 51 -0.77 -5.01 6.77
N SER A 52 -0.08 -6.12 6.99
CA SER A 52 -0.54 -7.18 7.88
C SER A 52 -0.53 -6.73 9.34
N LYS A 53 -1.22 -7.48 10.21
CA LYS A 53 -1.21 -7.22 11.65
C LYS A 53 0.20 -7.29 12.26
N SER A 54 1.03 -8.24 11.82
CA SER A 54 2.42 -8.36 12.28
C SER A 54 3.24 -7.12 11.91
N THR A 55 3.12 -6.63 10.68
CA THR A 55 3.82 -5.42 10.23
C THR A 55 3.31 -4.18 10.97
N ALA A 56 2.00 -4.09 11.23
CA ALA A 56 1.42 -3.01 12.01
C ALA A 56 1.97 -2.97 13.45
N GLN A 57 2.15 -4.13 14.07
CA GLN A 57 2.76 -4.24 15.39
C GLN A 57 4.24 -3.85 15.39
N ALA A 58 4.99 -4.22 14.35
CA ALA A 58 6.39 -3.80 14.19
C ALA A 58 6.50 -2.27 14.04
N LEU A 59 5.60 -1.65 13.28
CA LEU A 59 5.56 -0.20 13.10
C LEU A 59 5.20 0.54 14.40
N ALA A 60 4.29 -0.02 15.20
CA ALA A 60 3.87 0.58 16.47
C ALA A 60 4.99 0.65 17.53
N GLN A 61 6.03 -0.18 17.40
CA GLN A 61 7.20 -0.14 18.29
C GLN A 61 8.20 0.95 17.91
N ASN A 62 8.05 1.60 16.75
CA ASN A 62 8.89 2.73 16.36
C ASN A 62 8.31 4.03 16.94
N ASP A 63 8.99 4.58 17.96
CA ASP A 63 8.62 5.83 18.65
C ASP A 63 8.60 7.07 17.72
N ASN A 64 9.14 6.97 16.50
CA ASN A 64 9.18 8.05 15.51
C ASN A 64 7.82 8.32 14.80
N ALA A 65 6.75 7.57 15.11
CA ALA A 65 5.42 7.75 14.54
C ALA A 65 4.69 9.01 15.07
N SER A 66 5.28 10.19 14.83
CA SER A 66 4.74 11.50 15.19
C SER A 66 3.47 11.83 14.39
N GLY A 67 2.28 11.35 14.77
CA GLY A 67 0.95 11.77 14.28
C GLY A 67 0.66 11.68 12.76
N ASN A 68 1.69 11.47 11.96
CA ASN A 68 1.73 11.51 10.50
C ASN A 68 1.67 10.10 9.90
N LEU A 69 1.69 9.07 10.74
CA LEU A 69 1.56 7.67 10.34
C LEU A 69 0.10 7.20 10.47
N LEU A 70 -0.46 6.70 9.38
CA LEU A 70 -1.80 6.13 9.31
C LEU A 70 -1.71 4.66 8.94
N VAL A 71 -1.81 3.77 9.92
CA VAL A 71 -1.73 2.33 9.69
C VAL A 71 -3.12 1.75 9.45
N ALA A 72 -3.31 1.15 8.28
CA ALA A 72 -4.48 0.39 7.86
C ALA A 72 -4.10 -1.10 7.81
N SER A 73 -4.30 -1.80 8.93
CA SER A 73 -4.06 -3.23 8.99
C SER A 73 -5.21 -4.01 8.36
N TRP A 74 -4.90 -5.00 7.52
CA TRP A 74 -5.92 -5.90 6.98
C TRP A 74 -6.18 -7.14 7.83
N GLY A 75 -5.35 -7.44 8.83
CA GLY A 75 -5.47 -8.64 9.66
C GLY A 75 -4.34 -9.65 9.47
N GLU A 76 -4.63 -10.92 9.73
CA GLU A 76 -3.63 -12.01 9.75
C GLU A 76 -3.68 -12.90 8.49
N SER A 77 -4.78 -12.84 7.73
CA SER A 77 -5.03 -13.74 6.61
C SER A 77 -5.20 -13.02 5.26
N LEU A 78 -5.00 -13.78 4.16
CA LEU A 78 -5.23 -13.28 2.80
C LEU A 78 -6.73 -13.08 2.52
N GLU A 79 -7.58 -13.84 3.20
CA GLU A 79 -9.04 -13.73 3.14
C GLU A 79 -9.51 -12.40 3.73
N GLU A 80 -8.95 -12.00 4.89
CA GLU A 80 -9.23 -10.68 5.46
C GLU A 80 -8.71 -9.56 4.57
N LEU A 81 -7.51 -9.70 3.98
CA LEU A 81 -7.02 -8.75 2.97
C LEU A 81 -8.01 -8.64 1.80
N ALA A 82 -8.45 -9.75 1.24
CA ALA A 82 -9.41 -9.75 0.14
C ALA A 82 -10.74 -9.08 0.52
N ALA A 83 -11.23 -9.32 1.74
CA ALA A 83 -12.48 -8.75 2.26
C ALA A 83 -12.36 -7.24 2.54
N ASN A 84 -11.21 -6.79 3.05
CA ASN A 84 -11.02 -5.44 3.57
C ASN A 84 -10.36 -4.48 2.57
N LEU A 85 -9.66 -4.97 1.54
CA LEU A 85 -8.81 -4.16 0.65
C LEU A 85 -9.49 -2.88 0.16
N PHE A 86 -10.70 -2.99 -0.42
CA PHE A 86 -11.37 -1.82 -0.99
C PHE A 86 -11.85 -0.82 0.06
N TYR A 87 -12.23 -1.31 1.24
CA TYR A 87 -12.59 -0.44 2.36
C TYR A 87 -11.37 0.35 2.85
N LEU A 88 -10.23 -0.33 3.04
CA LEU A 88 -8.98 0.29 3.50
C LEU A 88 -8.44 1.32 2.49
N LEU A 89 -8.50 1.01 1.19
CA LEU A 89 -8.13 1.97 0.13
C LEU A 89 -9.01 3.22 0.15
N ARG A 90 -10.32 3.06 0.43
CA ARG A 90 -11.25 4.19 0.52
C ARG A 90 -11.02 5.04 1.78
N ASP A 91 -10.56 4.43 2.87
CA ASP A 91 -10.16 5.19 4.05
C ASP A 91 -8.94 6.07 3.79
N PHE A 92 -8.03 5.66 2.89
CA PHE A 92 -6.96 6.56 2.41
C PHE A 92 -7.47 7.72 1.58
N ASP A 93 -8.56 7.56 0.81
CA ASP A 93 -9.17 8.70 0.08
C ASP A 93 -9.79 9.75 1.02
N ARG A 94 -10.16 9.34 2.24
CA ARG A 94 -10.72 10.22 3.28
C ARG A 94 -9.61 10.88 4.08
N THR A 95 -8.59 10.12 4.43
CA THR A 95 -7.50 10.60 5.27
C THR A 95 -6.47 11.37 4.46
N MET A 96 -6.29 11.09 3.17
CA MET A 96 -5.39 11.76 2.24
C MET A 96 -3.96 11.88 2.80
N PRO A 97 -3.24 10.76 3.02
CA PRO A 97 -1.80 10.81 3.24
C PRO A 97 -1.08 11.35 2.00
N ASP A 98 0.16 11.81 2.14
CA ASP A 98 0.98 12.22 1.00
C ASP A 98 1.42 11.00 0.17
N VAL A 99 1.70 9.88 0.84
CA VAL A 99 2.14 8.63 0.23
C VAL A 99 1.57 7.43 0.97
N ILE A 100 1.32 6.34 0.25
CA ILE A 100 0.89 5.06 0.80
C ILE A 100 1.96 4.02 0.50
N PHE A 101 2.38 3.26 1.51
CA PHE A 101 3.15 2.03 1.33
C PHE A 101 2.25 0.83 1.56
N ALA A 102 2.34 -0.16 0.68
CA ALA A 102 1.58 -1.39 0.80
C ALA A 102 2.53 -2.59 0.84
N GLU A 103 2.34 -3.45 1.84
CA GLU A 103 3.04 -4.72 1.96
C GLU A 103 2.48 -5.71 0.93
N GLY A 104 3.34 -6.23 0.06
CA GLY A 104 2.99 -7.32 -0.85
C GLY A 104 2.80 -8.63 -0.13
N VAL A 105 1.97 -9.51 -0.68
CA VAL A 105 1.67 -10.84 -0.14
C VAL A 105 2.03 -11.95 -1.13
N SER A 106 2.09 -13.18 -0.64
CA SER A 106 2.27 -14.37 -1.49
C SER A 106 1.18 -14.46 -2.57
N GLU A 107 1.56 -14.85 -3.78
CA GLU A 107 0.63 -15.04 -4.91
C GLU A 107 -0.02 -16.43 -4.94
N SER A 108 -0.04 -17.16 -3.83
CA SER A 108 -0.74 -18.44 -3.72
C SER A 108 -2.25 -18.27 -3.54
N GLY A 109 -3.04 -19.09 -4.24
CA GLY A 109 -4.50 -19.11 -4.10
C GLY A 109 -5.16 -17.74 -4.36
N ILE A 110 -5.87 -17.22 -3.36
CA ILE A 110 -6.52 -15.90 -3.43
C ILE A 110 -5.52 -14.73 -3.54
N GLY A 111 -4.28 -14.93 -3.09
CA GLY A 111 -3.21 -13.94 -3.12
C GLY A 111 -2.91 -13.43 -4.53
N LEU A 112 -2.95 -14.30 -5.55
CA LEU A 112 -2.79 -13.89 -6.96
C LEU A 112 -3.84 -12.85 -7.38
N ALA A 113 -5.09 -13.06 -7.01
CA ALA A 113 -6.19 -12.15 -7.34
C ALA A 113 -6.08 -10.83 -6.58
N VAL A 114 -5.70 -10.89 -5.30
CA VAL A 114 -5.48 -9.72 -4.44
C VAL A 114 -4.33 -8.87 -4.96
N MET A 115 -3.17 -9.48 -5.25
CA MET A 115 -2.01 -8.77 -5.78
C MET A 115 -2.30 -8.08 -7.11
N ASN A 116 -3.10 -8.69 -7.99
CA ASN A 116 -3.58 -8.02 -9.20
C ASN A 116 -4.42 -6.76 -8.88
N ARG A 117 -5.21 -6.74 -7.80
CA ARG A 117 -5.94 -5.54 -7.37
C ARG A 117 -5.00 -4.51 -6.74
N MET A 118 -4.06 -4.93 -5.90
CA MET A 118 -3.08 -4.04 -5.27
C MET A 118 -2.15 -3.37 -6.29
N ARG A 119 -1.65 -4.09 -7.30
CA ARG A 119 -0.84 -3.54 -8.39
C ARG A 119 -1.58 -2.47 -9.17
N LYS A 120 -2.88 -2.68 -9.42
CA LYS A 120 -3.75 -1.68 -10.07
C LYS A 120 -3.99 -0.46 -9.17
N ALA A 121 -4.15 -0.69 -7.87
CA ALA A 121 -4.30 0.38 -6.90
C ALA A 121 -3.04 1.26 -6.83
N ALA A 122 -1.87 0.64 -6.86
CA ALA A 122 -0.57 1.30 -6.91
C ALA A 122 -0.25 1.98 -8.26
N GLY A 123 -1.13 1.91 -9.27
CA GLY A 123 -0.80 2.39 -10.62
C GLY A 123 0.46 1.75 -11.19
N TYR A 124 0.74 0.49 -10.81
CA TYR A 124 1.96 -0.25 -11.15
C TYR A 124 3.28 0.36 -10.62
N GLN A 125 3.22 1.19 -9.58
CA GLN A 125 4.39 1.60 -8.77
C GLN A 125 4.80 0.45 -7.84
N ILE A 126 5.45 -0.55 -8.44
CA ILE A 126 5.88 -1.77 -7.75
C ILE A 126 7.35 -1.61 -7.36
N VAL A 127 7.63 -1.73 -6.06
CA VAL A 127 8.96 -1.68 -5.48
C VAL A 127 9.45 -3.10 -5.26
N THR A 128 10.65 -3.39 -5.77
CA THR A 128 11.35 -4.67 -5.61
C THR A 128 12.76 -4.44 -5.09
N LEU A 129 13.42 -5.50 -4.64
CA LEU A 129 14.83 -5.46 -4.25
C LEU A 129 15.64 -6.08 -5.40
N ASP A 130 16.61 -5.35 -5.93
CA ASP A 130 17.56 -5.80 -6.96
C ASP A 130 18.97 -5.47 -6.49
N ASP A 131 19.86 -6.47 -6.41
CA ASP A 131 21.20 -6.34 -5.83
C ASP A 131 21.25 -5.59 -4.47
N ASN A 132 20.29 -5.87 -3.58
CA ASN A 132 20.08 -5.20 -2.28
C ASN A 132 19.70 -3.70 -2.35
N GLU A 133 19.35 -3.19 -3.53
CA GLU A 133 18.85 -1.83 -3.72
C GLU A 133 17.36 -1.83 -4.05
N LEU A 134 16.62 -0.87 -3.49
CA LEU A 134 15.20 -0.73 -3.79
C LEU A 134 15.01 -0.11 -5.18
N THR A 135 14.26 -0.79 -6.03
CA THR A 135 13.98 -0.37 -7.42
C THR A 135 12.49 -0.29 -7.66
N VAL A 136 12.07 0.60 -8.57
CA VAL A 136 10.67 0.68 -9.03
C VAL A 136 10.59 0.20 -10.47
N LYS A 137 9.70 -0.77 -10.76
CA LYS A 137 9.61 -1.40 -12.10
C LYS A 137 9.42 -0.45 -13.28
N ASN A 138 8.82 0.73 -13.06
CA ASN A 138 8.47 1.67 -14.12
C ASN A 138 8.85 3.12 -13.76
N GLY A 139 10.01 3.34 -13.16
CA GLY A 139 10.48 4.69 -12.88
C GLY A 139 11.65 4.75 -11.91
N GLU A 140 11.94 5.96 -11.45
CA GLU A 140 12.92 6.20 -10.41
C GLU A 140 12.28 6.01 -9.04
N ILE A 141 13.01 5.38 -8.13
CA ILE A 141 12.56 5.29 -6.75
C ILE A 141 12.54 6.71 -6.12
N PRO A 142 11.45 7.11 -5.45
CA PRO A 142 11.41 8.41 -4.81
C PRO A 142 12.48 8.54 -3.74
N PHE A 143 13.16 9.67 -3.73
CA PHE A 143 14.23 9.95 -2.77
C PHE A 143 13.81 9.80 -1.30
N PHE A 144 12.55 10.10 -0.96
CA PHE A 144 12.02 9.94 0.41
C PHE A 144 11.92 8.48 0.86
N MET A 145 12.11 7.50 -0.03
CA MET A 145 12.16 6.08 0.33
C MET A 145 13.58 5.62 0.68
N LEU A 146 14.61 6.34 0.23
CA LEU A 146 16.01 5.93 0.33
C LEU A 146 16.79 6.53 1.51
N LYS A 147 16.25 7.57 2.16
CA LYS A 147 16.99 8.39 3.14
C LYS A 147 16.31 8.53 4.49
#